data_AF-A0A4Y2AD36-F1
#
_entry.id   AF-A0A4Y2AD36-F1
#
_cell.length_a   1.000
_cell.length_b   1.000
_cell.length_c   1.000
_cell.angle_alpha   90.00
_cell.angle_beta   90.00
_cell.angle_gamma   90.00
#
_symmetry.space_group_name_H-M   'P 1'
#
loop_
_entity.id
_entity.type
_entity.pdbx_description
1 polymer ?
#
loop_
_entity_poly.entity_id
_entity_poly.type
_entity_poly.pdbx_seq_one_letter_code
_entity_poly.pdbx_strand_id
1 'polypeptide(L)'
;MKSSVLEQRISDLEIRPNNTPASPELMYSRPMVKSLTNVMDCIQDAVSSTNGWTGPVKSSQLLASLRGSEAEALQGIPAEKLTDLTTTEKAIEARIRDSHLNQFYRTELKTRRQKPGESLQILAADVERLVSLAYTECLQDVRNRRAAQYFVDAIRDEDTQHATRLIEAKDLK
;
A
#
# COMPACT_ATOMS: atom_id res chain seq x y z
N MET A 1 12.75 -21.19 -3.00
CA MET A 1 13.66 -21.00 -1.86
C MET A 1 14.46 -19.73 -2.08
N LYS A 2 13.99 -18.60 -1.57
CA LYS A 2 14.77 -17.36 -1.42
C LYS A 2 14.38 -16.80 -0.07
N SER A 3 15.25 -16.99 0.92
CA SER A 3 15.18 -16.30 2.20
C SER A 3 15.13 -14.79 1.91
N SER A 4 14.17 -14.07 2.50
CA SER A 4 14.20 -12.60 2.47
C SER A 4 15.56 -12.15 3.02
N VAL A 5 16.14 -11.10 2.45
CA VAL A 5 17.41 -10.54 2.97
C VAL A 5 17.29 -10.21 4.47
N LEU A 6 16.08 -9.92 4.95
CA LEU A 6 15.81 -9.70 6.36
C LEU A 6 15.81 -11.00 7.17
N GLU A 7 15.22 -12.10 6.68
CA GLU A 7 15.27 -13.43 7.32
C GLU A 7 16.71 -13.92 7.54
N GLN A 8 17.60 -13.68 6.56
CA GLN A 8 19.02 -14.00 6.69
C GLN A 8 19.70 -13.13 7.77
N ARG A 9 19.43 -11.81 7.77
CA ARG A 9 20.04 -10.85 8.72
C ARG A 9 19.51 -11.00 10.15
N ILE A 10 18.28 -11.50 10.30
CA ILE A 10 17.65 -11.81 11.59
C ILE A 10 18.22 -13.12 12.16
N SER A 11 18.53 -14.09 11.29
CA SER A 11 19.17 -15.36 11.70
C SER A 11 20.57 -15.14 12.27
N ASP A 12 21.28 -14.09 11.85
CA ASP A 12 22.59 -13.73 12.39
C ASP A 12 22.51 -13.12 13.80
N LEU A 13 21.33 -12.69 14.26
CA LEU A 13 21.18 -11.93 15.51
C LEU A 13 20.72 -12.74 16.74
N GLU A 14 20.06 -13.91 16.62
CA GLU A 14 19.61 -14.65 17.82
C GLU A 14 19.62 -16.19 17.71
N ILE A 15 20.32 -16.82 18.67
CA ILE A 15 20.24 -18.25 19.04
C ILE A 15 19.18 -18.40 20.15
N ARG A 16 17.94 -18.76 19.79
CA ARG A 16 17.02 -19.69 20.52
C ARG A 16 15.58 -19.49 20.04
N PRO A 17 14.81 -20.57 19.80
CA PRO A 17 13.42 -20.44 19.40
C PRO A 17 12.51 -20.41 20.62
N ASN A 18 11.46 -19.58 20.58
CA ASN A 18 10.21 -19.99 21.20
C ASN A 18 9.00 -19.42 20.44
N ASN A 19 8.11 -20.36 20.11
CA ASN A 19 6.85 -20.20 19.38
C ASN A 19 5.79 -19.46 20.20
N THR A 20 4.93 -18.66 19.57
CA THR A 20 3.45 -18.84 19.42
C THR A 20 2.76 -17.56 18.88
N PRO A 21 1.53 -17.65 18.31
CA PRO A 21 1.19 -16.95 17.08
C PRO A 21 -0.02 -15.98 17.18
N ALA A 22 -0.45 -15.54 15.99
CA ALA A 22 -1.72 -14.92 15.60
C ALA A 22 -1.78 -13.39 15.62
N SER A 23 -1.55 -12.84 14.42
CA SER A 23 -1.85 -11.46 14.05
C SER A 23 -3.38 -11.24 13.97
N PRO A 24 -3.94 -10.15 14.53
CA PRO A 24 -5.36 -9.88 14.47
C PRO A 24 -5.72 -9.19 13.14
N GLU A 25 -6.10 -9.98 12.12
CA GLU A 25 -6.48 -9.46 10.80
C GLU A 25 -7.90 -8.85 10.68
N LEU A 26 -8.74 -8.83 11.72
CA LEU A 26 -10.19 -8.64 11.52
C LEU A 26 -10.84 -7.41 12.18
N MET A 27 -10.15 -6.27 12.31
CA MET A 27 -10.72 -5.10 13.02
C MET A 27 -10.81 -3.78 12.24
N TYR A 28 -10.60 -3.74 10.92
CA TYR A 28 -10.67 -2.47 10.19
C TYR A 28 -11.82 -2.45 9.18
N SER A 29 -13.05 -2.32 9.71
CA SER A 29 -14.20 -1.88 8.92
C SER A 29 -13.94 -0.47 8.38
N ARG A 30 -14.15 -0.30 7.07
CA ARG A 30 -13.69 0.85 6.28
C ARG A 30 -14.87 1.72 5.79
N PRO A 31 -15.20 2.87 6.42
CA PRO A 31 -16.36 3.67 6.04
C PRO A 31 -16.01 5.03 5.40
N MET A 32 -15.01 5.11 4.51
CA MET A 32 -14.63 6.40 3.88
C MET A 32 -14.58 6.39 2.33
N VAL A 33 -14.72 5.23 1.68
CA VAL A 33 -14.62 5.12 0.21
C VAL A 33 -15.88 5.62 -0.50
N LYS A 34 -17.05 5.57 0.15
CA LYS A 34 -18.34 5.96 -0.46
C LYS A 34 -18.47 7.45 -0.79
N SER A 35 -17.62 8.33 -0.24
CA SER A 35 -17.80 9.78 -0.39
C SER A 35 -17.24 10.36 -1.70
N LEU A 36 -16.29 9.69 -2.36
CA LEU A 36 -15.60 10.23 -3.56
C LEU A 36 -16.29 9.77 -4.86
N THR A 37 -16.71 8.51 -4.95
CA THR A 37 -17.48 8.00 -6.09
C THR A 37 -18.83 8.71 -6.22
N ASN A 38 -19.55 8.91 -5.11
CA ASN A 38 -20.84 9.60 -5.13
C ASN A 38 -20.77 11.04 -5.68
N VAL A 39 -19.65 11.75 -5.48
CA VAL A 39 -19.46 13.11 -5.99
C VAL A 39 -19.17 13.08 -7.49
N MET A 40 -18.35 12.14 -7.95
CA MET A 40 -18.06 11.94 -9.37
C MET A 40 -19.34 11.59 -10.15
N ASP A 41 -20.12 10.65 -9.63
CA ASP A 41 -21.39 10.20 -10.21
C ASP A 41 -22.39 11.37 -10.31
N CYS A 42 -22.50 12.18 -9.25
CA CYS A 42 -23.36 13.36 -9.22
C CYS A 42 -22.98 14.41 -10.27
N ILE A 43 -21.68 14.71 -10.40
CA ILE A 43 -21.17 15.66 -11.40
C ILE A 43 -21.43 15.11 -12.81
N GLN A 44 -21.12 13.84 -13.04
CA GLN A 44 -21.32 13.19 -14.32
C GLN A 44 -22.80 13.19 -14.73
N ASP A 45 -23.72 12.90 -13.80
CA ASP A 45 -25.15 12.88 -14.05
C ASP A 45 -25.74 14.28 -14.30
N ALA A 46 -25.29 15.29 -13.55
CA ALA A 46 -25.70 16.68 -13.77
C ALA A 46 -25.27 17.20 -15.15
N VAL A 47 -24.02 16.95 -15.55
CA VAL A 47 -23.51 17.39 -16.85
C VAL A 47 -24.14 16.58 -17.99
N SER A 48 -24.35 15.27 -17.78
CA SER A 48 -24.98 14.42 -18.78
C SER A 48 -26.43 14.78 -19.05
N SER A 49 -27.22 15.04 -18.01
CA SER A 49 -28.63 15.39 -18.13
C SER A 49 -28.82 16.73 -18.83
N THR A 50 -27.96 17.70 -18.55
CA THR A 50 -27.97 19.01 -19.20
C THR A 50 -27.63 18.94 -20.69
N ASN A 51 -26.71 18.05 -21.08
CA ASN A 51 -26.21 17.95 -22.45
C ASN A 51 -26.79 16.79 -23.27
N GLY A 52 -27.71 16.00 -22.70
CA GLY A 52 -28.30 14.83 -23.36
C GLY A 52 -27.29 13.73 -23.71
N TRP A 53 -26.21 13.60 -22.93
CA TRP A 53 -25.14 12.63 -23.23
C TRP A 53 -25.57 11.19 -22.98
N THR A 54 -25.27 10.33 -23.95
CA THR A 54 -25.48 8.88 -23.90
C THR A 54 -24.22 8.16 -23.40
N GLY A 55 -24.34 6.88 -23.02
CA GLY A 55 -23.25 6.08 -22.43
C GLY A 55 -21.87 6.24 -23.10
N PRO A 56 -21.76 6.14 -24.43
CA PRO A 56 -20.47 6.31 -25.13
C PRO A 56 -19.87 7.71 -25.00
N VAL A 57 -20.71 8.75 -25.04
CA VAL A 57 -20.28 10.16 -24.87
C VAL A 57 -19.90 10.41 -23.41
N LYS A 58 -20.65 9.86 -22.45
CA LYS A 58 -20.31 9.90 -21.03
C LYS A 58 -18.95 9.25 -20.75
N SER A 59 -18.68 8.07 -21.32
CA SER A 59 -17.40 7.38 -21.15
C SER A 59 -16.25 8.19 -21.74
N SER A 60 -16.42 8.70 -22.97
CA SER A 60 -15.39 9.52 -23.63
C SER A 60 -15.08 10.79 -22.85
N GLN A 61 -16.10 11.46 -22.29
CA GLN A 61 -15.91 12.64 -21.45
C GLN A 61 -15.24 12.31 -20.12
N LEU A 62 -15.65 11.21 -19.48
CA LEU A 62 -15.03 10.73 -18.25
C LEU A 62 -13.54 10.53 -18.48
N LEU A 63 -13.15 9.78 -19.52
CA LEU A 63 -11.75 9.59 -19.90
C LEU A 63 -11.01 10.92 -20.13
N ALA A 64 -11.66 11.87 -20.81
CA ALA A 64 -11.09 13.18 -21.07
C ALA A 64 -10.93 14.06 -19.82
N SER A 65 -11.63 13.77 -18.72
CA SER A 65 -11.54 14.50 -17.46
C SER A 65 -10.52 13.91 -16.47
N LEU A 66 -10.17 12.63 -16.60
CA LEU A 66 -9.19 11.97 -15.72
C LEU A 66 -7.81 12.61 -15.80
N ARG A 67 -7.17 12.80 -14.64
CA ARG A 67 -5.81 13.33 -14.52
C ARG A 67 -5.04 12.46 -13.53
N GLY A 68 -3.72 12.56 -13.53
CA GLY A 68 -2.86 11.94 -12.51
C GLY A 68 -3.13 10.44 -12.28
N SER A 69 -3.21 10.05 -11.02
CA SER A 69 -3.37 8.67 -10.55
C SER A 69 -4.63 7.97 -11.09
N GLU A 70 -5.70 8.74 -11.34
CA GLU A 70 -6.94 8.25 -11.91
C GLU A 70 -6.80 7.89 -13.39
N ALA A 71 -5.97 8.61 -14.15
CA ALA A 71 -5.64 8.25 -15.53
C ALA A 71 -4.69 7.04 -15.58
N GLU A 72 -3.73 6.94 -14.64
CA GLU A 72 -2.85 5.77 -14.51
C GLU A 72 -3.62 4.48 -14.16
N ALA A 73 -4.77 4.59 -13.49
CA ALA A 73 -5.67 3.47 -13.20
C ALA A 73 -6.09 2.68 -14.45
N LEU A 74 -6.06 3.34 -15.61
CA LEU A 74 -6.50 2.77 -16.88
C LEU A 74 -5.35 2.14 -17.69
N GLN A 75 -4.11 2.19 -17.17
CA GLN A 75 -2.97 1.61 -17.85
C GLN A 75 -3.15 0.10 -18.02
N GLY A 76 -2.93 -0.40 -19.25
CA GLY A 76 -3.07 -1.82 -19.58
C GLY A 76 -4.49 -2.27 -19.92
N ILE A 77 -5.50 -1.39 -19.79
CA ILE A 77 -6.84 -1.66 -20.29
C ILE A 77 -6.87 -1.39 -21.81
N PRO A 78 -7.29 -2.36 -22.65
CA PRO A 78 -7.43 -2.14 -24.08
C PRO A 78 -8.42 -1.00 -24.38
N ALA A 79 -8.08 -0.13 -25.34
CA ALA A 79 -8.90 1.02 -25.70
C ALA A 79 -10.35 0.66 -26.10
N GLU A 80 -10.55 -0.51 -26.71
CA GLU A 80 -11.88 -1.06 -27.03
C GLU A 80 -12.77 -1.15 -25.78
N LYS A 81 -12.21 -1.55 -24.64
CA LYS A 81 -12.92 -1.72 -23.37
C LYS A 81 -13.14 -0.42 -22.61
N LEU A 82 -12.44 0.66 -22.97
CA LEU A 82 -12.62 1.99 -22.37
C LEU A 82 -13.88 2.71 -22.87
N THR A 83 -14.53 2.20 -23.92
CA THR A 83 -15.84 2.71 -24.36
C THR A 83 -17.00 2.24 -23.47
N ASP A 84 -16.79 1.18 -22.68
CA ASP A 84 -17.72 0.76 -21.64
C ASP A 84 -17.47 1.57 -20.36
N LEU A 85 -18.46 2.41 -20.03
CA LEU A 85 -18.45 3.27 -18.84
C LEU A 85 -18.27 2.44 -17.57
N THR A 86 -18.95 1.29 -17.47
CA THR A 86 -18.93 0.44 -16.27
C THR A 86 -17.54 -0.13 -15.99
N THR A 87 -16.83 -0.57 -17.03
CA THR A 87 -15.47 -1.10 -16.91
C THR A 87 -14.49 0.00 -16.47
N THR A 88 -14.64 1.20 -17.01
CA THR A 88 -13.80 2.36 -16.68
C THR A 88 -14.01 2.82 -15.23
N GLU A 89 -15.26 2.97 -14.79
CA GLU A 89 -15.63 3.34 -13.41
C GLU A 89 -15.08 2.34 -12.39
N LYS A 90 -15.25 1.03 -12.65
CA LYS A 90 -14.73 -0.02 -11.75
C LYS A 90 -13.21 0.01 -11.62
N ALA A 91 -12.49 0.27 -12.71
CA ALA A 91 -11.03 0.36 -12.67
C ALA A 91 -10.56 1.56 -11.84
N ILE A 92 -11.20 2.72 -12.00
CA ILE A 92 -10.90 3.93 -11.22
C ILE A 92 -11.25 3.69 -9.75
N GLU A 93 -12.42 3.10 -9.45
CA GLU A 93 -12.82 2.81 -8.08
C GLU A 93 -11.84 1.86 -7.39
N ALA A 94 -11.40 0.81 -8.08
CA ALA A 94 -10.38 -0.10 -7.58
C ALA A 94 -9.07 0.64 -7.27
N ARG A 95 -8.61 1.53 -8.17
CA ARG A 95 -7.39 2.33 -7.96
C ARG A 95 -7.50 3.26 -6.75
N ILE A 96 -8.60 3.98 -6.60
CA ILE A 96 -8.84 4.88 -5.46
C ILE A 96 -8.84 4.06 -4.16
N ARG A 97 -9.52 2.91 -4.19
CA ARG A 97 -9.61 1.99 -3.05
C ARG A 97 -8.23 1.49 -2.63
N ASP A 98 -7.40 1.09 -3.59
CA ASP A 98 -6.04 0.61 -3.37
C ASP A 98 -5.12 1.74 -2.89
N SER A 99 -5.20 2.92 -3.50
CA SER A 99 -4.41 4.11 -3.10
C SER A 99 -4.66 4.49 -1.63
N HIS A 100 -5.92 4.58 -1.23
CA HIS A 100 -6.28 4.89 0.15
C HIS A 100 -5.84 3.78 1.12
N LEU A 101 -5.82 2.52 0.67
CA LEU A 101 -5.44 1.39 1.49
C LEU A 101 -3.91 1.37 1.69
N ASN A 102 -3.16 1.60 0.62
CA ASN A 102 -1.72 1.79 0.65
C ASN A 102 -1.34 2.97 1.58
N GLN A 103 -2.06 4.09 1.51
CA GLN A 103 -1.83 5.24 2.40
C GLN A 103 -2.12 4.93 3.87
N PHE A 104 -3.15 4.15 4.16
CA PHE A 104 -3.44 3.66 5.51
C PHE A 104 -2.24 2.86 6.06
N TYR A 105 -1.76 1.85 5.33
CA TYR A 105 -0.62 1.05 5.78
C TYR A 105 0.70 1.85 5.88
N ARG A 106 0.91 2.85 5.00
CA ARG A 106 2.03 3.80 5.15
C ARG A 106 1.96 4.58 6.45
N THR A 107 0.76 4.90 6.92
CA THR A 107 0.56 5.60 8.20
C THR A 107 0.85 4.66 9.35
N GLU A 108 0.33 3.43 9.30
CA GLU A 108 0.60 2.40 10.30
C GLU A 108 2.11 2.12 10.46
N LEU A 109 2.84 1.99 9.34
CA LEU A 109 4.31 1.85 9.32
C LEU A 109 5.03 2.99 10.06
N LYS A 110 4.61 4.24 9.84
CA LYS A 110 5.26 5.41 10.48
C LYS A 110 5.10 5.37 12.01
N THR A 111 3.94 4.90 12.47
CA THR A 111 3.59 4.84 13.89
C THR A 111 4.00 3.53 14.57
N ARG A 112 4.45 2.53 13.82
CA ARG A 112 4.81 1.22 14.35
C ARG A 112 6.01 1.32 15.28
N ARG A 113 5.87 0.81 16.50
CA ARG A 113 6.94 0.71 17.51
C ARG A 113 6.91 -0.65 18.19
N GLN A 114 8.07 -1.21 18.51
CA GLN A 114 8.22 -2.50 19.19
C GLN A 114 7.49 -2.49 20.53
N LYS A 115 6.61 -3.48 20.75
CA LYS A 115 5.88 -3.62 22.01
C LYS A 115 6.79 -4.21 23.11
N PRO A 116 6.51 -3.95 24.39
CA PRO A 116 7.20 -4.63 25.48
C PRO A 116 7.05 -6.16 25.34
N GLY A 117 8.18 -6.88 25.30
CA GLY A 117 8.20 -8.34 25.16
C GLY A 117 7.97 -8.87 23.73
N GLU A 118 7.81 -7.99 22.73
CA GLU A 118 7.77 -8.39 21.32
C GLU A 118 9.19 -8.67 20.81
N SER A 119 9.38 -9.85 20.21
CA SER A 119 10.67 -10.21 19.63
C SER A 119 10.94 -9.44 18.33
N LEU A 120 12.22 -9.31 17.99
CA LEU A 120 12.62 -8.64 16.75
C LEU A 120 12.12 -9.38 15.51
N GLN A 121 11.98 -10.71 15.54
CA GLN A 121 11.40 -11.47 14.42
C GLN A 121 9.93 -11.08 14.18
N ILE A 122 9.14 -10.97 15.25
CA ILE A 122 7.72 -10.60 15.16
C ILE A 122 7.58 -9.17 14.63
N LEU A 123 8.41 -8.25 15.14
CA LEU A 123 8.45 -6.88 14.64
C LEU A 123 8.82 -6.84 13.14
N ALA A 124 9.86 -7.57 12.73
CA ALA A 124 10.31 -7.62 11.34
C ALA A 124 9.24 -8.19 10.41
N ALA A 125 8.62 -9.32 10.78
CA ALA A 125 7.56 -9.94 9.98
C ALA A 125 6.36 -8.99 9.80
N ASP A 126 5.98 -8.26 10.85
CA ASP A 126 4.90 -7.28 10.79
C ASP A 126 5.27 -6.06 9.91
N VAL A 127 6.52 -5.57 10.01
CA VAL A 127 7.03 -4.50 9.14
C VAL A 127 7.08 -4.95 7.67
N GLU A 128 7.57 -6.15 7.37
CA GLU A 128 7.58 -6.71 6.00
C GLU A 128 6.16 -6.83 5.43
N ARG A 129 5.22 -7.32 6.24
CA ARG A 129 3.79 -7.40 5.87
C ARG A 129 3.24 -6.02 5.55
N LEU A 130 3.44 -5.05 6.44
CA LEU A 130 2.95 -3.68 6.27
C LEU A 130 3.60 -2.99 5.06
N VAL A 131 4.89 -3.21 4.78
CA VAL A 131 5.57 -2.68 3.58
C VAL A 131 5.02 -3.31 2.30
N SER A 132 4.76 -4.62 2.31
CA SER A 132 4.18 -5.31 1.17
C SER A 132 2.81 -4.76 0.80
N LEU A 133 2.02 -4.38 1.80
CA LEU A 133 0.70 -3.77 1.64
C LEU A 133 0.76 -2.25 1.34
N ALA A 134 1.73 -1.52 1.89
CA ALA A 134 1.88 -0.07 1.68
C ALA A 134 2.50 0.29 0.31
N TYR A 135 3.24 -0.64 -0.29
CA TYR A 135 4.04 -0.42 -1.49
C TYR A 135 3.86 -1.57 -2.50
N THR A 136 2.62 -2.02 -2.72
CA THR A 136 2.26 -3.14 -3.61
C THR A 136 2.83 -3.01 -5.03
N GLU A 137 2.96 -1.79 -5.54
CA GLU A 137 3.44 -1.48 -6.89
C GLU A 137 4.96 -1.25 -6.99
N CYS A 138 5.66 -1.16 -5.86
CA CYS A 138 7.10 -0.92 -5.88
C CYS A 138 7.88 -2.22 -6.17
N LEU A 139 9.01 -2.07 -6.85
CA LEU A 139 9.98 -3.15 -7.04
C LEU A 139 10.43 -3.73 -5.68
N GLN A 140 10.79 -5.02 -5.69
CA GLN A 140 11.11 -5.76 -4.47
C GLN A 140 12.30 -5.17 -3.72
N ASP A 141 13.32 -4.68 -4.42
CA ASP A 141 14.49 -4.02 -3.84
C ASP A 141 14.11 -2.73 -3.09
N VAL A 142 13.20 -1.93 -3.67
CA VAL A 142 12.66 -0.72 -3.03
C VAL A 142 11.87 -1.09 -1.77
N ARG A 143 11.06 -2.15 -1.83
CA ARG A 143 10.34 -2.67 -0.66
C ARG A 143 11.30 -3.12 0.43
N ASN A 144 12.33 -3.90 0.08
CA ASN A 144 13.31 -4.39 1.05
C ASN A 144 14.04 -3.25 1.75
N ARG A 145 14.47 -2.22 1.00
CA ARG A 145 15.13 -1.04 1.57
C ARG A 145 14.20 -0.26 2.51
N ARG A 146 12.92 -0.11 2.15
CA ARG A 146 11.92 0.53 3.02
C ARG A 146 11.64 -0.29 4.27
N ALA A 147 11.50 -1.61 4.14
CA ALA A 147 11.27 -2.51 5.28
C ALA A 147 12.43 -2.42 6.28
N ALA A 148 13.67 -2.41 5.80
CA ALA A 148 14.83 -2.30 6.66
C ALA A 148 14.86 -0.95 7.40
N GLN A 149 14.62 0.16 6.71
CA GLN A 149 14.51 1.49 7.34
C GLN A 149 13.39 1.55 8.41
N TYR A 150 12.18 1.11 8.07
CA TYR A 150 11.05 1.12 9.01
C TYR A 150 11.26 0.17 10.19
N PHE A 151 11.94 -0.95 9.97
CA PHE A 151 12.28 -1.88 11.04
C PHE A 151 13.18 -1.21 12.07
N VAL A 152 14.25 -0.55 11.61
CA VAL A 152 15.17 0.19 12.48
C VAL A 152 14.44 1.28 13.25
N ASP A 153 13.61 2.07 12.57
CA ASP A 153 12.84 3.16 13.21
C ASP A 153 11.76 2.66 14.19
N ALA A 154 11.33 1.40 14.06
CA ALA A 154 10.36 0.78 14.94
C ALA A 154 10.96 0.15 16.20
N ILE A 155 12.28 -0.11 16.24
CA ILE A 155 12.96 -0.64 17.43
C ILE A 155 12.85 0.38 18.58
N ARG A 156 12.44 -0.12 19.75
CA ARG A 156 12.22 0.73 20.94
C ARG A 156 13.50 1.05 21.71
N ASP A 157 14.45 0.14 21.69
CA ASP A 157 15.74 0.28 22.37
C ASP A 157 16.69 1.16 21.55
N GLU A 158 17.05 2.34 22.08
CA GLU A 158 17.86 3.33 21.35
C GLU A 158 19.27 2.80 21.04
N ASP A 159 19.87 2.02 21.95
CA ASP A 159 21.20 1.44 21.75
C ASP A 159 21.20 0.39 20.62
N THR A 160 20.20 -0.50 20.61
CA THR A 160 19.99 -1.48 19.54
C THR A 160 19.62 -0.81 18.22
N GLN A 161 18.84 0.27 18.26
CA GLN A 161 18.51 1.07 17.08
C GLN A 161 19.77 1.72 16.47
N HIS A 162 20.63 2.32 17.29
CA HIS A 162 21.88 2.93 16.83
C HIS A 162 22.87 1.89 16.28
N ALA A 163 22.99 0.72 16.91
CA ALA A 163 23.80 -0.39 16.41
C ALA A 163 23.31 -0.91 15.05
N THR A 164 21.98 -1.02 14.87
CA THR A 164 21.40 -1.50 13.61
C THR A 164 21.57 -0.49 12.46
N ARG A 165 21.44 0.82 12.73
CA ARG A 165 21.75 1.89 11.74
C ARG A 165 23.20 1.84 11.25
N LEU A 166 24.14 1.54 12.15
CA LEU A 166 25.58 1.42 11.84
C LEU A 166 25.89 0.22 10.93
N ILE A 167 25.11 -0.86 11.03
CA ILE A 167 25.22 -2.04 10.15
C ILE A 167 24.70 -1.67 8.75
N GLU A 168 23.51 -1.07 8.64
CA GLU A 168 22.97 -0.65 7.33
C GLU A 168 23.85 0.37 6.59
N ALA A 169 24.46 1.30 7.30
CA ALA A 169 25.31 2.33 6.69
C ALA A 169 26.61 1.77 6.11
N LYS A 170 27.11 0.63 6.59
CA LYS A 170 28.35 0.01 6.11
C LYS A 170 28.17 -0.78 4.82
N ASP A 171 26.98 -1.32 4.59
CA ASP A 171 26.67 -2.15 3.43
C ASP A 171 26.23 -1.35 2.17
N LEU A 172 26.19 -0.01 2.28
CA LEU A 172 25.89 0.92 1.18
C LEU A 172 27.15 1.42 0.43
N LYS A 173 28.30 0.75 0.60
CA LYS A 173 29.54 1.04 -0.15
C LYS A 173 29.74 0.13 -1.34
#